data_AF-A0A0C2MGV7-F1
#
_entry.id   AF-A0A0C2MGV7-F1
#
_cell.length_a   1.000
_cell.length_b   1.000
_cell.length_c   1.000
_cell.angle_alpha   90.00
_cell.angle_beta   90.00
_cell.angle_gamma   90.00
#
_symmetry.space_group_name_H-M   'P 1'
#
loop_
_entity.id
_entity.type
_entity.pdbx_description
1 polymer ?
#
loop_
_entity_poly.entity_id
_entity_poly.type
_entity_poly.pdbx_seq_one_letter_code
_entity_poly.pdbx_strand_id
1 'polypeptide(L)'
;MVSADGQEPTLKPFTMSIDPELWLVKFDLVAESCAWDLLQRSKKMALFFDDEVLSKYTRSPVFSLPPSEKKYAQIKEFVRCPTSSLDSLSLSFREYQNLRLLPGQSVLAFKDKIKALLTRSMPSLLKVEREFMLTQRILESLPPEIASHLRIMRDANLDILCQNADILLQPSSQSRIALIEGQVDENTGNQVDYSKRGGNREASKENPGS
;
A
#
# COMPACT_ATOMS: atom_id res chain seq x y z
N MET A 1 -20.59 -18.35 -48.64
CA MET A 1 -20.61 -19.27 -47.48
C MET A 1 -20.63 -18.41 -46.22
N VAL A 2 -21.67 -18.59 -45.42
CA VAL A 2 -21.92 -17.88 -44.15
C VAL A 2 -21.16 -18.63 -43.05
N SER A 3 -20.43 -17.88 -42.21
CA SER A 3 -20.47 -18.02 -40.75
C SER A 3 -19.74 -16.85 -40.12
N ALA A 4 -20.54 -15.91 -39.64
CA ALA A 4 -20.15 -14.90 -38.68
C ALA A 4 -20.13 -15.56 -37.30
N ASP A 5 -18.94 -15.77 -36.74
CA ASP A 5 -18.79 -15.79 -35.29
C ASP A 5 -18.45 -14.37 -34.85
N GLY A 6 -19.51 -13.59 -34.65
CA GLY A 6 -19.45 -12.26 -34.04
C GLY A 6 -19.19 -12.34 -32.55
N GLN A 7 -18.13 -13.03 -32.14
CA GLN A 7 -17.69 -12.99 -30.75
C GLN A 7 -16.91 -11.69 -30.57
N GLU A 8 -17.62 -10.66 -30.11
CA GLU A 8 -17.00 -9.39 -29.73
C GLU A 8 -15.86 -9.69 -28.74
N PRO A 9 -14.64 -9.20 -28.99
CA PRO A 9 -13.52 -9.47 -28.11
C PRO A 9 -13.83 -8.99 -26.70
N THR A 10 -13.86 -9.92 -25.75
CA THR A 10 -14.16 -9.65 -24.34
C THR A 10 -12.96 -8.99 -23.65
N LEU A 11 -12.71 -7.72 -23.99
CA LEU A 11 -11.86 -6.85 -23.20
C LEU A 11 -12.66 -6.41 -21.96
N LYS A 12 -12.10 -6.63 -20.78
CA LYS A 12 -12.70 -6.10 -19.54
C LYS A 12 -12.75 -4.57 -19.61
N PRO A 13 -13.85 -3.94 -19.17
CA PRO A 13 -13.94 -2.48 -19.14
C PRO A 13 -12.76 -1.86 -18.38
N PHE A 14 -12.24 -0.75 -18.89
CA PHE A 14 -11.29 0.07 -18.18
C PHE A 14 -11.98 0.72 -16.98
N THR A 15 -11.36 0.57 -15.81
CA THR A 15 -11.78 1.19 -14.56
C THR A 15 -10.57 1.88 -13.95
N MET A 16 -10.82 2.79 -13.01
CA MET A 16 -9.75 3.51 -12.28
C MET A 16 -8.82 2.59 -11.44
N SER A 17 -9.20 1.33 -11.25
CA SER A 17 -8.46 0.34 -10.47
C SER A 17 -7.51 -0.55 -11.30
N ILE A 18 -7.63 -0.50 -12.63
CA ILE A 18 -6.83 -1.30 -13.55
C ILE A 18 -5.57 -0.55 -13.94
N ASP A 19 -4.45 -1.26 -14.09
CA ASP A 19 -3.21 -0.70 -14.65
C ASP A 19 -3.46 -0.18 -16.08
N PRO A 20 -3.34 1.14 -16.32
CA PRO A 20 -3.67 1.75 -17.61
C PRO A 20 -2.75 1.26 -18.73
N GLU A 21 -1.46 1.02 -18.48
CA GLU A 21 -0.55 0.57 -19.54
C GLU A 21 -0.87 -0.86 -19.96
N LEU A 22 -1.10 -1.75 -18.98
CA LEU A 22 -1.49 -3.13 -19.27
C LEU A 22 -2.83 -3.19 -20.00
N TRP A 23 -3.78 -2.32 -19.65
CA TRP A 23 -5.07 -2.26 -20.33
C TRP A 23 -4.96 -1.72 -21.76
N LEU A 24 -4.17 -0.65 -21.98
CA LEU A 24 -3.91 -0.10 -23.31
C LEU A 24 -3.28 -1.14 -24.24
N VAL A 25 -2.30 -1.90 -23.76
CA VAL A 25 -1.70 -3.01 -24.53
C VAL A 25 -2.75 -4.06 -24.92
N LYS A 26 -3.62 -4.46 -23.98
CA LYS A 26 -4.70 -5.42 -24.28
C LYS A 26 -5.71 -4.87 -25.28
N PHE A 27 -6.04 -3.58 -25.18
CA PHE A 27 -6.91 -2.93 -26.15
C PHE A 27 -6.28 -2.92 -27.55
N ASP A 28 -4.98 -2.56 -27.67
CA ASP A 28 -4.29 -2.54 -28.95
C ASP A 28 -4.23 -3.94 -29.59
N LEU A 29 -3.99 -5.00 -28.82
CA LEU A 29 -4.04 -6.39 -29.30
C LEU A 29 -5.43 -6.78 -29.82
N VAL A 30 -6.48 -6.40 -29.10
CA VAL A 30 -7.87 -6.61 -29.53
C VAL A 30 -8.15 -5.85 -30.83
N ALA A 31 -7.75 -4.58 -30.89
CA ALA A 31 -7.93 -3.74 -32.07
C ALA A 31 -7.21 -4.31 -33.29
N GLU A 32 -6.00 -4.83 -33.12
CA GLU A 32 -5.25 -5.53 -34.18
C GLU A 32 -5.97 -6.78 -34.66
N SER A 33 -6.47 -7.61 -33.75
CA SER A 33 -7.23 -8.83 -34.11
C SER A 33 -8.51 -8.53 -34.90
N CYS A 34 -9.11 -7.36 -34.68
CA CYS A 34 -10.30 -6.91 -35.40
C CYS A 34 -9.99 -6.01 -36.61
N ALA A 35 -8.72 -5.88 -37.00
CA ALA A 35 -8.26 -5.02 -38.09
C ALA A 35 -8.74 -3.56 -37.97
N TRP A 36 -8.79 -3.03 -36.74
CA TRP A 36 -9.14 -1.63 -36.51
C TRP A 36 -7.95 -0.72 -36.81
N ASP A 37 -8.15 0.17 -37.78
CA ASP A 37 -7.28 1.31 -38.02
C ASP A 37 -7.33 2.32 -36.86
N LEU A 38 -6.43 3.30 -36.86
CA LEU A 38 -6.35 4.31 -35.80
C LEU A 38 -7.65 5.14 -35.68
N LEU A 39 -8.38 5.31 -36.78
CA LEU A 39 -9.66 6.01 -36.80
C LEU A 39 -10.74 5.21 -36.05
N GLN A 40 -10.86 3.91 -36.33
CA GLN A 40 -11.73 2.96 -35.66
C GLN A 40 -11.39 2.88 -34.17
N ARG A 41 -10.10 2.75 -33.83
CA ARG A 41 -9.63 2.74 -32.43
C ARG A 41 -10.06 4.00 -31.68
N SER A 42 -9.93 5.18 -32.30
CA SER A 42 -10.37 6.45 -31.71
C SER A 42 -11.88 6.56 -31.48
N LYS A 43 -12.70 5.83 -32.24
CA LYS A 43 -14.17 5.76 -32.07
C LYS A 43 -14.57 4.74 -31.01
N LYS A 44 -13.86 3.61 -30.97
CA LYS A 44 -14.27 2.42 -30.21
C LYS A 44 -13.70 2.37 -28.80
N MET A 45 -12.53 2.96 -28.52
CA MET A 45 -11.87 2.83 -27.22
C MET A 45 -12.76 3.23 -26.04
N ALA A 46 -13.51 4.34 -26.17
CA ALA A 46 -14.39 4.82 -25.11
C ALA A 46 -15.59 3.89 -24.82
N LEU A 47 -15.94 2.98 -25.73
CA LEU A 47 -16.99 1.97 -25.51
C LEU A 47 -16.58 0.92 -24.49
N PHE A 48 -15.28 0.81 -24.20
CA PHE A 48 -14.74 -0.12 -23.21
C PHE A 48 -14.45 0.58 -21.89
N PHE A 49 -14.96 1.78 -21.65
CA PHE A 49 -14.87 2.44 -20.35
C PHE A 49 -16.03 2.01 -19.46
N ASP A 50 -15.78 1.88 -18.16
CA ASP A 50 -16.88 1.79 -17.20
C ASP A 50 -17.64 3.13 -17.09
N ASP A 51 -18.78 3.12 -16.38
CA ASP A 51 -19.63 4.30 -16.25
C ASP A 51 -18.91 5.50 -15.62
N GLU A 52 -18.01 5.25 -14.66
CA GLU A 52 -17.27 6.31 -13.97
C GLU A 52 -16.26 6.99 -14.90
N VAL A 53 -15.43 6.21 -15.58
CA VAL A 53 -14.45 6.69 -16.54
C VAL A 53 -15.15 7.35 -17.72
N LEU A 54 -16.23 6.75 -18.24
CA LEU A 54 -17.01 7.30 -19.35
C LEU A 54 -17.61 8.65 -18.98
N SER A 55 -18.16 8.80 -17.78
CA SER A 55 -18.65 10.09 -17.28
C SER A 55 -17.57 11.16 -17.29
N LYS A 56 -16.34 10.84 -16.82
CA LYS A 56 -15.20 11.78 -16.88
C LYS A 56 -14.75 12.06 -18.31
N TYR A 57 -14.74 11.04 -19.17
CA TYR A 57 -14.36 11.17 -20.58
C TYR A 57 -15.28 12.15 -21.32
N THR A 58 -16.60 12.01 -21.15
CA THR A 58 -17.61 12.88 -21.80
C THR A 58 -17.50 14.35 -21.40
N ARG A 59 -16.95 14.64 -20.22
CA ARG A 59 -16.68 16.00 -19.73
C ARG A 59 -15.32 16.54 -20.14
N SER A 60 -14.45 15.69 -20.70
CA SER A 60 -13.12 16.07 -21.15
C SER A 60 -13.16 16.77 -22.52
N PRO A 61 -12.19 17.64 -22.82
CA PRO A 61 -12.06 18.24 -24.16
C PRO A 61 -11.75 17.21 -25.25
N VAL A 62 -11.33 15.99 -24.89
CA VAL A 62 -11.04 14.91 -25.85
C VAL A 62 -12.32 14.38 -26.49
N PHE A 63 -13.44 14.39 -25.77
CA PHE A 63 -14.71 13.83 -26.25
C PHE A 63 -15.20 14.52 -27.53
N SER A 64 -15.13 15.86 -27.57
CA SER A 64 -15.61 16.69 -28.67
C SER A 64 -14.75 16.64 -29.93
N LEU A 65 -13.56 16.02 -29.87
CA LEU A 65 -12.69 15.92 -31.04
C LEU A 65 -13.27 14.98 -32.10
N PRO A 66 -13.04 15.25 -33.39
CA PRO A 66 -13.36 14.30 -34.43
C PRO A 66 -12.47 13.05 -34.33
N PRO A 67 -12.99 11.86 -34.70
CA PRO A 67 -12.19 10.66 -34.86
C PRO A 67 -10.94 10.92 -35.69
N SER A 68 -9.78 10.59 -35.13
CA SER A 68 -8.48 10.82 -35.74
C SER A 68 -7.40 10.09 -34.95
N GLU A 69 -6.24 9.89 -35.55
CA GLU A 69 -5.05 9.42 -34.84
C GLU A 69 -4.69 10.34 -33.66
N LYS A 70 -4.81 11.66 -33.84
CA LYS A 70 -4.61 12.64 -32.77
C LYS A 70 -5.58 12.42 -31.61
N LYS A 71 -6.87 12.19 -31.89
CA LYS A 71 -7.86 11.86 -30.86
C LYS A 71 -7.48 10.56 -30.17
N TYR A 72 -7.05 9.53 -30.91
CA TYR A 72 -6.61 8.27 -30.32
C TYR A 72 -5.47 8.47 -29.32
N ALA A 73 -4.44 9.22 -29.68
CA ALA A 73 -3.33 9.56 -28.79
C ALA A 73 -3.81 10.28 -27.53
N GLN A 74 -4.76 11.22 -27.65
CA GLN A 74 -5.32 11.93 -26.50
C GLN A 74 -6.21 11.07 -25.62
N ILE A 75 -6.94 10.09 -26.18
CA ILE A 75 -7.70 9.13 -25.37
C ILE A 75 -6.73 8.26 -24.57
N LYS A 76 -5.61 7.81 -25.17
CA LYS A 76 -4.57 7.07 -24.42
C LYS A 76 -4.01 7.90 -23.27
N GLU A 77 -3.79 9.19 -23.49
CA GLU A 77 -3.33 10.09 -22.42
C GLU A 77 -4.39 10.28 -21.32
N PHE A 78 -5.66 10.42 -21.71
CA PHE A 78 -6.77 10.44 -20.78
C PHE A 78 -6.87 9.14 -19.96
N VAL A 79 -6.59 7.97 -20.55
CA VAL A 79 -6.57 6.68 -19.84
C VAL A 79 -5.43 6.61 -18.83
N ARG A 80 -4.25 7.16 -19.16
CA ARG A 80 -3.09 7.23 -18.25
C ARG A 80 -3.31 8.17 -17.07
N CYS A 81 -3.98 9.28 -17.33
CA CYS A 81 -4.32 10.27 -16.32
C CYS A 81 -5.79 10.65 -16.44
N PRO A 82 -6.71 9.78 -15.97
CA PRO A 82 -8.12 10.11 -15.93
C PRO A 82 -8.22 11.28 -14.97
N THR A 83 -8.57 12.45 -15.48
CA THR A 83 -8.55 13.70 -14.73
C THR A 83 -9.37 13.54 -13.45
N SER A 84 -8.68 13.24 -12.35
CA SER A 84 -9.23 13.42 -11.03
C SER A 84 -9.35 14.94 -10.86
N SER A 85 -10.48 15.42 -10.36
CA SER A 85 -10.59 16.85 -10.07
C SER A 85 -9.43 17.26 -9.16
N LEU A 86 -8.94 18.49 -9.31
CA LEU A 86 -7.84 18.99 -8.48
C LEU A 86 -8.16 18.82 -6.98
N ASP A 87 -9.44 18.99 -6.62
CA ASP A 87 -9.95 18.75 -5.28
C ASP A 87 -9.83 17.28 -4.85
N SER A 88 -10.17 16.33 -5.73
CA SER A 88 -10.01 14.89 -5.45
C SER A 88 -8.54 14.48 -5.32
N LEU A 89 -7.66 15.04 -6.14
CA LEU A 89 -6.22 14.84 -6.03
C LEU A 89 -5.71 15.39 -4.70
N SER A 90 -6.12 16.61 -4.35
CA SER A 90 -5.76 17.29 -3.11
C SER A 90 -6.23 16.53 -1.87
N LEU A 91 -7.48 16.04 -1.86
CA LEU A 91 -8.00 15.21 -0.79
C LEU A 91 -7.22 13.90 -0.65
N SER A 92 -6.94 13.23 -1.76
CA SER A 92 -6.16 11.98 -1.77
C SER A 92 -4.73 12.19 -1.29
N PHE A 93 -4.12 13.30 -1.70
CA PHE A 93 -2.78 13.69 -1.27
C PHE A 93 -2.76 14.00 0.22
N ARG A 94 -3.79 14.69 0.73
CA ARG A 94 -3.95 14.95 2.16
C ARG A 94 -4.14 13.65 2.94
N GLU A 95 -4.93 12.70 2.45
CA GLU A 95 -5.07 11.38 3.06
C GLU A 95 -3.73 10.64 3.10
N TYR A 96 -2.97 10.65 1.99
CA TYR A 96 -1.62 10.09 1.93
C TYR A 96 -0.69 10.71 2.99
N GLN A 97 -0.65 12.05 3.09
CA GLN A 97 0.19 12.78 4.05
C GLN A 97 -0.22 12.57 5.51
N ASN A 98 -1.49 12.28 5.78
CA ASN A 98 -1.99 12.08 7.14
C ASN A 98 -2.08 10.61 7.54
N LEU A 99 -1.91 9.67 6.60
CA LEU A 99 -1.88 8.25 6.91
C LEU A 99 -0.74 7.95 7.90
N ARG A 100 -1.04 7.15 8.92
CA ARG A 100 -0.09 6.68 9.95
C ARG A 100 -0.24 5.19 10.12
N LEU A 101 0.88 4.52 10.42
CA LEU A 101 0.87 3.12 10.80
C LEU A 101 0.29 3.00 12.21
N LEU A 102 -0.77 2.21 12.37
CA LEU A 102 -1.39 2.00 13.68
C LEU A 102 -0.68 0.88 14.45
N PRO A 103 -0.68 0.91 15.80
CA PRO A 103 -0.15 -0.18 16.60
C PRO A 103 -0.81 -1.53 16.25
N GLY A 104 0.00 -2.56 16.02
CA GLY A 104 -0.47 -3.90 15.64
C GLY A 104 -0.97 -4.04 14.19
N GLN A 105 -0.96 -2.97 13.40
CA GLN A 105 -1.26 -3.05 11.97
C GLN A 105 -0.07 -3.65 11.20
N SER A 106 -0.36 -4.55 10.25
CA SER A 106 0.68 -5.03 9.34
C SER A 106 1.20 -3.92 8.41
N VAL A 107 2.52 -3.84 8.30
CA VAL A 107 3.24 -2.93 7.42
C VAL A 107 2.95 -3.24 5.94
N LEU A 108 2.72 -4.52 5.58
CA LEU A 108 2.28 -4.89 4.22
C LEU A 108 0.92 -4.29 3.88
N ALA A 109 -0.07 -4.43 4.77
CA ALA A 109 -1.39 -3.85 4.57
C ALA A 109 -1.33 -2.30 4.54
N PHE A 110 -0.43 -1.71 5.31
CA PHE A 110 -0.16 -0.28 5.30
C PHE A 110 0.47 0.18 3.97
N LYS A 111 1.47 -0.56 3.44
CA LYS A 111 2.08 -0.34 2.13
C LYS A 111 1.03 -0.30 1.02
N ASP A 112 0.10 -1.26 1.01
CA ASP A 112 -0.93 -1.33 -0.04
C ASP A 112 -1.89 -0.13 0.02
N LYS A 113 -2.24 0.34 1.23
CA LYS A 113 -3.01 1.58 1.43
C LYS A 113 -2.26 2.81 0.92
N ILE A 114 -0.97 2.96 1.26
CA ILE A 114 -0.15 4.06 0.76
C ILE A 114 -0.08 4.02 -0.76
N LYS A 115 0.15 2.84 -1.34
CA LYS A 115 0.27 2.65 -2.78
C LYS A 115 -1.01 3.07 -3.51
N ALA A 116 -2.17 2.66 -3.01
CA ALA A 116 -3.46 3.07 -3.56
C ALA A 116 -3.64 4.60 -3.51
N LEU A 117 -3.32 5.23 -2.37
CA LEU A 117 -3.42 6.68 -2.21
C LEU A 117 -2.45 7.43 -3.13
N LEU A 118 -1.20 6.98 -3.24
CA LEU A 118 -0.19 7.57 -4.15
C LEU A 118 -0.64 7.49 -5.60
N THR A 119 -1.14 6.33 -6.05
CA THR A 119 -1.67 6.16 -7.41
C THR A 119 -2.86 7.09 -7.67
N ARG A 120 -3.71 7.34 -6.66
CA ARG A 120 -4.85 8.25 -6.78
C ARG A 120 -4.45 9.73 -6.75
N SER A 121 -3.50 10.11 -5.89
CA SER A 121 -3.09 11.51 -5.71
C SER A 121 -2.07 11.98 -6.74
N MET A 122 -1.24 11.08 -7.25
CA MET A 122 -0.12 11.35 -8.15
C MET A 122 -0.07 10.27 -9.25
N PRO A 123 -1.05 10.23 -10.16
CA PRO A 123 -1.16 9.17 -11.18
C PRO A 123 0.01 9.19 -12.17
N SER A 124 0.58 10.36 -12.44
CA SER A 124 1.69 10.56 -13.38
C SER A 124 3.07 10.16 -12.85
N LEU A 125 3.17 9.70 -11.60
CA LEU A 125 4.44 9.35 -10.97
C LEU A 125 5.01 8.07 -11.60
N LEU A 126 6.31 8.07 -11.97
CA LEU A 126 6.97 6.90 -12.53
C LEU A 126 7.07 5.77 -11.50
N LYS A 127 7.17 4.52 -11.98
CA LYS A 127 7.24 3.34 -11.09
C LYS A 127 8.37 3.46 -10.06
N VAL A 128 9.56 3.86 -10.50
CA VAL A 128 10.74 4.00 -9.64
C VAL A 128 10.54 5.10 -8.58
N GLU A 129 9.97 6.23 -8.97
CA GLU A 129 9.64 7.33 -8.04
C GLU A 129 8.60 6.89 -7.02
N ARG A 130 7.64 6.06 -7.44
CA ARG A 130 6.57 5.55 -6.58
C ARG A 130 7.12 4.59 -5.54
N GLU A 131 7.98 3.66 -5.94
CA GLU A 131 8.66 2.75 -5.03
C GLU A 131 9.56 3.52 -4.04
N PHE A 132 10.28 4.55 -4.51
CA PHE A 132 11.06 5.42 -3.63
C PHE A 132 10.18 6.12 -2.59
N MET A 133 9.08 6.76 -3.01
CA MET A 133 8.15 7.44 -2.11
C MET A 133 7.50 6.48 -1.11
N LEU A 134 7.08 5.29 -1.56
CA LEU A 134 6.55 4.24 -0.68
C LEU A 134 7.55 3.85 0.40
N THR A 135 8.81 3.61 -0.01
CA THR A 135 9.89 3.23 0.90
C THR A 135 10.13 4.31 1.94
N GLN A 136 10.29 5.58 1.53
CA GLN A 136 10.49 6.68 2.46
C GLN A 136 9.31 6.81 3.43
N ARG A 137 8.08 6.70 2.91
CA ARG A 137 6.88 6.85 3.72
C ARG A 137 6.72 5.78 4.79
N ILE A 138 7.07 4.54 4.46
CA ILE A 138 7.07 3.44 5.43
C ILE A 138 8.13 3.69 6.50
N LEU A 139 9.36 4.04 6.12
CA LEU A 139 10.44 4.31 7.06
C LEU A 139 10.12 5.47 8.01
N GLU A 140 9.46 6.52 7.52
CA GLU A 140 8.98 7.65 8.35
C GLU A 140 7.87 7.26 9.34
N SER A 141 7.13 6.20 9.04
CA SER A 141 6.01 5.74 9.86
C SER A 141 6.42 4.73 10.94
N LEU A 142 7.67 4.27 10.91
CA LEU A 142 8.23 3.31 11.86
C LEU A 142 8.96 4.02 13.01
N PRO A 143 9.10 3.35 14.17
CA PRO A 143 10.00 3.82 15.23
C PRO A 143 11.42 4.09 14.68
N PRO A 144 12.10 5.17 15.11
CA PRO A 144 13.40 5.57 14.59
C PRO A 144 14.45 4.44 14.60
N GLU A 145 14.43 3.59 15.62
CA GLU A 145 15.36 2.49 15.82
C GLU A 145 15.18 1.42 14.73
N ILE A 146 13.92 1.05 14.46
CA ILE A 146 13.55 0.08 13.42
C ILE A 146 13.85 0.68 12.04
N ALA A 147 13.47 1.93 11.81
CA ALA A 147 13.74 2.63 10.56
C ALA A 147 15.24 2.72 10.26
N SER A 148 16.07 2.98 11.28
CA SER A 148 17.53 2.98 11.15
C SER A 148 18.08 1.60 10.78
N HIS A 149 17.58 0.54 11.41
CA HIS A 149 18.00 -0.83 11.10
C HIS A 149 17.66 -1.22 9.65
N LEU A 150 16.44 -0.88 9.20
CA LEU A 150 15.99 -1.17 7.84
C LEU A 150 16.71 -0.33 6.78
N ARG A 151 17.14 0.90 7.10
CA ARG A 151 17.94 1.73 6.19
C ARG A 151 19.30 1.12 5.87
N ILE A 152 19.86 0.30 6.76
CA ILE A 152 21.12 -0.42 6.52
C ILE A 152 20.88 -1.58 5.53
N MET A 153 19.66 -2.13 5.50
CA MET A 153 19.24 -3.22 4.61
C MET A 153 18.67 -2.72 3.26
N ARG A 154 19.10 -1.53 2.79
CA ARG A 154 18.42 -0.75 1.74
C ARG A 154 18.31 -1.42 0.36
N ASP A 155 19.10 -2.46 0.11
CA ASP A 155 19.10 -3.18 -1.17
C ASP A 155 17.99 -4.25 -1.24
N ALA A 156 17.23 -4.44 -0.16
CA ALA A 156 16.11 -5.37 -0.13
C ALA A 156 14.89 -4.82 -0.90
N ASN A 157 14.20 -5.70 -1.61
CA ASN A 157 12.89 -5.41 -2.21
C ASN A 157 11.92 -4.85 -1.15
N LEU A 158 11.07 -3.88 -1.54
CA LEU A 158 10.06 -3.26 -0.68
C LEU A 158 9.20 -4.26 0.12
N ASP A 159 8.86 -5.41 -0.47
CA ASP A 159 8.10 -6.45 0.22
C ASP A 159 8.90 -7.10 1.36
N ILE A 160 10.19 -7.34 1.15
CA ILE A 160 11.12 -7.86 2.17
C ILE A 160 11.30 -6.82 3.27
N LEU A 161 11.41 -5.54 2.92
CA LEU A 161 11.48 -4.44 3.88
C LEU A 161 10.23 -4.41 4.78
N CYS A 162 9.04 -4.57 4.21
CA CYS A 162 7.79 -4.62 4.96
C CYS A 162 7.72 -5.83 5.90
N GLN A 163 8.14 -7.02 5.43
CA GLN A 163 8.19 -8.24 6.25
C GLN A 163 9.15 -8.08 7.44
N ASN A 164 10.34 -7.54 7.20
CA ASN A 164 11.31 -7.29 8.26
C ASN A 164 10.79 -6.26 9.27
N ALA A 165 10.11 -5.21 8.80
CA ALA A 165 9.45 -4.25 9.68
C ALA A 165 8.37 -4.91 10.56
N ASP A 166 7.53 -5.77 9.97
CA ASP A 166 6.50 -6.52 10.71
C ASP A 166 7.14 -7.40 11.80
N ILE A 167 8.24 -8.11 11.50
CA ILE A 167 8.98 -8.93 12.48
C ILE A 167 9.53 -8.08 13.62
N LEU A 168 10.17 -6.96 13.31
CA LEU A 168 10.79 -6.08 14.31
C LEU A 168 9.78 -5.34 15.18
N LEU A 169 8.56 -5.12 14.67
CA LEU A 169 7.45 -4.54 15.42
C LEU A 169 6.75 -5.54 16.34
N GLN A 170 6.96 -6.85 16.17
CA GLN A 170 6.38 -7.82 17.08
C GLN A 170 7.03 -7.68 18.46
N PRO A 171 6.23 -7.68 19.55
CA PRO A 171 6.81 -7.74 20.89
C PRO A 171 7.64 -9.01 21.01
N SER A 172 8.91 -8.85 21.37
CA SER A 172 9.80 -9.97 21.66
C SER A 172 9.14 -10.89 22.69
N SER A 173 9.37 -12.20 22.61
CA SER A 173 8.80 -13.17 23.56
C SER A 173 9.10 -12.81 25.03
N GLN A 174 10.17 -12.06 25.30
CA GLN A 174 10.49 -11.50 26.62
C GLN A 174 9.54 -10.39 27.09
N SER A 175 9.05 -9.54 26.18
CA SER A 175 8.05 -8.52 26.52
C SER A 175 6.67 -9.12 26.80
N ARG A 176 6.36 -10.29 26.22
CA ARG A 176 5.13 -11.05 26.54
C ARG A 176 5.17 -11.68 27.93
N ILE A 177 6.34 -12.12 28.39
CA ILE A 177 6.51 -12.68 29.74
C ILE A 177 6.33 -11.58 30.80
N ALA A 178 6.93 -10.40 30.61
CA ALA A 178 6.76 -9.28 31.55
C ALA A 178 5.31 -8.76 31.64
N LEU A 179 4.52 -8.84 30.56
CA LEU A 179 3.10 -8.46 30.58
C LEU A 179 2.23 -9.47 31.33
N ILE A 180 2.64 -10.75 31.37
CA ILE A 180 1.96 -11.80 32.13
C ILE A 180 2.36 -11.73 33.61
N GLU A 181 3.63 -11.47 33.91
CA GLU A 181 4.12 -11.34 35.30
C GLU A 181 3.57 -10.10 36.02
N GLY A 182 3.21 -9.04 35.29
CA GLY A 182 2.56 -7.85 35.86
C GLY A 182 1.06 -8.01 36.17
N GLN A 183 0.44 -9.16 35.86
CA GLN A 183 -1.00 -9.42 36.08
C GLN A 183 -1.29 -10.53 37.11
N VAL A 184 -0.28 -11.07 37.81
CA VAL A 184 -0.46 -12.18 38.77
C VAL A 184 -0.53 -11.73 40.25
N ASP A 185 -0.27 -10.47 40.58
CA ASP A 185 -0.36 -9.99 41.97
C ASP A 185 -1.67 -9.23 42.25
N GLU A 186 -2.82 -9.90 42.16
CA GLU A 186 -4.01 -9.45 42.91
C GLU A 186 -5.11 -10.48 43.11
N ASN A 187 -4.85 -11.80 43.14
CA ASN A 187 -5.87 -12.72 43.68
C ASN A 187 -5.38 -14.12 44.07
N THR A 188 -4.66 -14.25 45.17
CA THR A 188 -4.76 -15.48 45.98
C THR A 188 -4.28 -15.22 47.40
N GLY A 189 -5.24 -14.93 48.28
CA GLY A 189 -5.05 -15.22 49.69
C GLY A 189 -4.75 -16.70 49.85
N ASN A 190 -3.57 -17.02 50.37
CA ASN A 190 -3.39 -18.19 51.21
C ASN A 190 -2.26 -17.92 52.20
N GLN A 191 -2.70 -17.60 53.40
CA GLN A 191 -1.96 -17.66 54.64
C GLN A 191 -1.46 -19.10 54.82
N VAL A 192 -0.15 -19.32 54.80
CA VAL A 192 0.43 -20.54 55.36
C VAL A 192 1.48 -20.14 56.39
N ASP A 193 1.02 -20.27 57.62
CA ASP A 193 1.73 -20.17 58.87
C ASP A 193 2.84 -21.23 58.92
N TYR A 194 4.10 -20.83 59.14
CA TYR A 194 5.12 -21.72 59.69
C TYR A 194 5.88 -21.00 60.80
N SER A 195 5.43 -21.28 62.01
CA SER A 195 6.10 -20.98 63.27
C SER A 195 7.50 -21.62 63.38
N LYS A 196 8.46 -20.77 63.76
CA LYS A 196 9.44 -20.94 64.85
C LYS A 196 10.11 -22.31 65.09
N ARG A 197 11.43 -22.34 64.84
CA ARG A 197 12.53 -22.89 65.70
C ARG A 197 13.82 -22.37 65.07
N GLY A 198 14.69 -21.57 65.68
CA GLY A 198 15.15 -21.50 67.06
C GLY A 198 16.65 -21.84 67.05
N GLY A 199 17.53 -20.90 67.43
CA GLY A 199 18.95 -21.21 67.67
C GLY A 199 19.94 -20.05 67.48
N ASN A 200 20.21 -19.33 68.57
CA ASN A 200 21.30 -18.36 68.75
C ASN A 200 22.71 -18.98 68.61
N ARG A 201 23.69 -18.17 68.16
CA ARG A 201 25.02 -17.87 68.77
C ARG A 201 25.90 -17.12 67.75
N GLU A 202 26.16 -15.83 67.95
CA GLU A 202 27.28 -15.23 68.71
C GLU A 202 28.58 -15.01 67.89
N ALA A 203 28.89 -13.71 67.73
CA ALA A 203 30.19 -13.04 67.89
C ALA A 203 31.38 -13.31 66.92
N SER A 204 31.85 -12.23 66.28
CA SER A 204 33.21 -11.62 66.37
C SER A 204 33.49 -10.83 65.08
N LYS A 205 33.52 -9.49 65.09
CA LYS A 205 34.59 -8.53 65.49
C LYS A 205 35.53 -8.12 64.34
N GLU A 206 35.63 -6.78 64.17
CA GLU A 206 36.81 -5.98 63.78
C GLU A 206 37.40 -6.19 62.36
N ASN A 207 37.85 -5.21 61.57
CA ASN A 207 37.89 -3.74 61.53
C ASN A 207 38.40 -3.37 60.10
N PRO A 208 38.28 -2.12 59.61
CA PRO A 208 38.78 -1.71 58.30
C PRO A 208 40.25 -1.22 58.39
N GLY A 209 41.03 -1.46 57.33
CA GLY A 209 42.41 -1.00 57.20
C GLY A 209 42.66 -0.30 55.87
N SER A 210 42.84 1.03 55.98
CA SER A 210 43.57 2.02 55.16
C SER A 210 43.64 1.90 53.65
#